data_AF-A0A8J2Y500-F1
#
_entry.id   AF-A0A8J2Y500-F1
#
_cell.length_a   1.000
_cell.length_b   1.000
_cell.length_c   1.000
_cell.angle_alpha   90.00
_cell.angle_beta   90.00
_cell.angle_gamma   90.00
#
_symmetry.space_group_name_H-M   'P 1'
#
loop_
_entity.id
_entity.type
_entity.pdbx_description
1 polymer ?
#
loop_
_entity_poly.entity_id
_entity_poly.type
_entity_poly.pdbx_seq_one_letter_code
_entity_poly.pdbx_strand_id
1 'polypeptide(L)'
;MALDIQNRIIPAVFSSLGILGLTATVACAQEGRLLSANFGADNGFGQGADFFVCQGAIGLDGIPVVFSEEIAALPAPSDIRVLGEDGDDRPVTCLTFDPADDPGEQRTLLLVGDFGSPEDQPASVEVLGDVRSKDWRTSFQGAKVAIFALESGPKMVLAQLLPPREWDLGNPGTRVQWGGGNACPIEGTRQVIRTVWGGGIRTPDGNELTQAEWSNYVVTLESPDGTVTEVTPFALGDLNDRDNNHELCLDRKGRPLAVTFAAGIVIDPNGDLNQKTTVMVSK
;
A
#
# COMPACT_ATOMS: atom_id res chain seq x y z
N MET A 1 -43.76 83.41 26.84
CA MET A 1 -44.72 82.41 26.30
C MET A 1 -43.94 81.11 26.14
N ALA A 2 -44.49 80.02 26.68
CA ALA A 2 -43.96 78.64 26.75
C ALA A 2 -42.95 78.31 27.88
N LEU A 3 -43.24 77.17 28.53
CA LEU A 3 -42.80 76.65 29.82
C LEU A 3 -41.60 75.70 29.74
N ASP A 4 -40.98 75.54 30.91
CA ASP A 4 -40.08 74.50 31.41
C ASP A 4 -40.55 73.05 31.17
N ILE A 5 -39.61 72.08 31.12
CA ILE A 5 -39.70 70.69 31.63
C ILE A 5 -38.32 69.98 31.43
N GLN A 6 -37.76 69.53 32.54
CA GLN A 6 -36.60 68.63 32.66
C GLN A 6 -36.84 67.26 31.98
N ASN A 7 -35.81 66.62 31.41
CA ASN A 7 -35.76 65.15 31.44
C ASN A 7 -34.37 64.52 31.35
N ARG A 8 -34.21 63.46 32.15
CA ARG A 8 -33.07 62.56 32.31
C ARG A 8 -32.83 61.69 31.06
N ILE A 9 -31.58 61.29 30.81
CA ILE A 9 -31.28 60.15 29.93
C ILE A 9 -30.38 59.15 30.69
N ILE A 10 -30.76 57.87 30.52
CA ILE A 10 -30.45 56.65 31.27
C ILE A 10 -29.16 56.01 30.73
N PRO A 11 -28.31 55.36 31.56
CA PRO A 11 -27.16 54.60 31.05
C PRO A 11 -27.62 53.26 30.48
N ALA A 12 -27.12 52.91 29.28
CA ALA A 12 -27.35 51.62 28.65
C ALA A 12 -26.59 50.51 29.39
N VAL A 13 -27.33 49.48 29.81
CA VAL A 13 -26.82 48.24 30.39
C VAL A 13 -26.29 47.36 29.26
N PHE A 14 -24.98 47.09 29.24
CA PHE A 14 -24.41 46.05 28.40
C PHE A 14 -24.64 44.69 29.06
N SER A 15 -25.55 43.90 28.49
CA SER A 15 -25.75 42.50 28.84
C SER A 15 -24.67 41.64 28.16
N SER A 16 -23.76 41.07 28.94
CA SER A 16 -22.76 40.13 28.47
C SER A 16 -23.38 38.75 28.29
N LEU A 17 -23.83 38.42 27.08
CA LEU A 17 -24.03 37.04 26.65
C LEU A 17 -22.64 36.42 26.37
N GLY A 18 -22.24 35.47 27.21
CA GLY A 18 -21.06 34.64 26.95
C GLY A 18 -21.33 33.72 25.77
N ILE A 19 -20.71 34.00 24.63
CA ILE A 19 -20.65 33.07 23.51
C ILE A 19 -19.57 32.04 23.85
N LEU A 20 -19.98 30.83 24.25
CA LEU A 20 -19.09 29.67 24.22
C LEU A 20 -18.75 29.40 22.76
N GLY A 21 -17.58 29.87 22.32
CA GLY A 21 -17.02 29.48 21.03
C GLY A 21 -16.63 28.01 21.09
N LEU A 22 -17.45 27.12 20.53
CA LEU A 22 -16.98 25.82 20.10
C LEU A 22 -15.99 26.06 18.96
N THR A 23 -14.69 26.09 19.26
CA THR A 23 -13.68 25.88 18.23
C THR A 23 -13.76 24.42 17.81
N ALA A 24 -14.51 24.14 16.75
CA ALA A 24 -14.37 22.88 16.04
C ALA A 24 -12.96 22.86 15.45
N THR A 25 -12.06 22.12 16.08
CA THR A 25 -10.80 21.73 15.45
C THR A 25 -11.17 20.81 14.30
N VAL A 26 -11.27 21.35 13.09
CA VAL A 26 -11.18 20.52 11.89
C VAL A 26 -9.77 19.97 11.90
N ALA A 27 -9.60 18.74 12.36
CA ALA A 27 -8.35 18.03 12.17
C ALA A 27 -8.14 17.97 10.65
N CYS A 28 -7.12 18.65 10.14
CA CYS A 28 -6.69 18.41 8.77
C CYS A 28 -6.32 16.94 8.68
N ALA A 29 -6.85 16.25 7.67
CA ALA A 29 -6.41 14.90 7.37
C ALA A 29 -4.90 14.94 7.12
N GLN A 30 -4.20 13.94 7.66
CA GLN A 30 -2.78 13.78 7.43
C GLN A 30 -2.54 13.56 5.92
N GLU A 31 -1.47 14.12 5.39
CA GLU A 31 -1.08 13.88 4.00
C GLU A 31 -0.54 12.47 3.84
N GLY A 32 -1.23 11.67 3.03
CA GLY A 32 -0.86 10.33 2.67
C GLY A 32 0.18 10.31 1.56
N ARG A 33 0.88 9.18 1.42
CA ARG A 33 1.91 8.98 0.42
C ARG A 33 1.67 7.71 -0.38
N LEU A 34 2.01 7.78 -1.65
CA LEU A 34 2.24 6.59 -2.46
C LEU A 34 3.69 6.14 -2.23
N LEU A 35 3.89 4.85 -1.91
CA LEU A 35 5.19 4.25 -1.69
C LEU A 35 5.84 3.82 -3.01
N SER A 36 5.05 3.34 -3.95
CA SER A 36 5.51 2.95 -5.29
C SER A 36 4.36 2.87 -6.29
N ALA A 37 4.72 2.97 -7.56
CA ALA A 37 3.96 2.46 -8.68
C ALA A 37 4.92 1.69 -9.59
N ASN A 38 4.53 0.51 -10.08
CA ASN A 38 5.41 -0.34 -10.88
C ASN A 38 4.69 -0.75 -12.16
N PHE A 39 5.26 -0.45 -13.33
CA PHE A 39 4.73 -0.91 -14.61
C PHE A 39 5.36 -2.27 -14.93
N GLY A 40 4.87 -3.33 -14.30
CA GLY A 40 5.47 -4.68 -14.37
C GLY A 40 4.66 -5.70 -15.17
N ALA A 41 3.47 -5.32 -15.63
CA ALA A 41 2.61 -6.14 -16.48
C ALA A 41 2.23 -5.35 -17.73
N ASP A 42 2.99 -5.55 -18.81
CA ASP A 42 2.75 -4.97 -20.13
C ASP A 42 1.98 -5.97 -21.00
N ASN A 43 0.77 -5.60 -21.44
CA ASN A 43 -0.17 -6.49 -22.13
C ASN A 43 -0.39 -7.84 -21.38
N GLY A 44 -0.23 -7.83 -20.05
CA GLY A 44 -0.05 -9.04 -19.24
C GLY A 44 -1.34 -9.81 -18.94
N PHE A 45 -2.49 -9.19 -19.18
CA PHE A 45 -3.79 -9.75 -18.82
C PHE A 45 -4.37 -10.64 -19.93
N GLY A 46 -4.30 -11.96 -19.73
CA GLY A 46 -4.78 -12.96 -20.67
C GLY A 46 -6.31 -13.11 -20.75
N GLN A 47 -6.75 -14.13 -21.48
CA GLN A 47 -8.17 -14.47 -21.59
C GLN A 47 -8.78 -14.76 -20.21
N GLY A 48 -9.89 -14.11 -19.89
CA GLY A 48 -10.59 -14.24 -18.61
C GLY A 48 -10.29 -13.13 -17.60
N ALA A 49 -9.35 -12.23 -17.88
CA ALA A 49 -9.07 -11.07 -17.02
C ALA A 49 -10.29 -10.19 -16.77
N ASP A 50 -11.22 -10.11 -17.73
CA ASP A 50 -12.52 -9.43 -17.57
C ASP A 50 -13.34 -9.95 -16.37
N PHE A 51 -13.15 -11.22 -15.99
CA PHE A 51 -13.87 -11.85 -14.90
C PHE A 51 -13.04 -11.92 -13.61
N PHE A 52 -11.73 -12.10 -13.72
CA PHE A 52 -10.84 -12.35 -12.57
C PHE A 52 -10.03 -11.11 -12.11
N VAL A 53 -9.99 -10.04 -12.88
CA VAL A 53 -9.28 -8.79 -12.53
C VAL A 53 -10.28 -7.64 -12.46
N CYS A 54 -10.78 -7.21 -13.61
CA CYS A 54 -11.89 -6.26 -13.73
C CYS A 54 -12.36 -6.19 -15.18
N GLN A 55 -13.60 -5.75 -15.40
CA GLN A 55 -14.19 -5.65 -16.73
C GLN A 55 -13.35 -4.72 -17.64
N GLY A 56 -12.93 -5.22 -18.80
CA GLY A 56 -12.14 -4.49 -19.78
C GLY A 56 -10.64 -4.76 -19.70
N ALA A 57 -10.18 -5.61 -18.77
CA ALA A 57 -8.76 -5.86 -18.51
C ALA A 57 -8.03 -6.66 -19.60
N ILE A 58 -8.74 -7.35 -20.50
CA ILE A 58 -8.09 -8.26 -21.46
C ILE A 58 -7.11 -7.50 -22.37
N GLY A 59 -5.86 -7.96 -22.39
CA GLY A 59 -4.77 -7.41 -23.18
C GLY A 59 -4.24 -6.07 -22.69
N LEU A 60 -4.71 -5.58 -21.53
CA LEU A 60 -4.26 -4.32 -20.95
C LEU A 60 -3.04 -4.50 -20.03
N ASP A 61 -2.52 -3.36 -19.62
CA ASP A 61 -1.42 -3.22 -18.70
C ASP A 61 -1.89 -3.19 -17.24
N GLY A 62 -0.99 -3.57 -16.33
CA GLY A 62 -1.19 -3.49 -14.89
C GLY A 62 -0.12 -2.64 -14.21
N ILE A 63 -0.57 -1.65 -13.42
CA ILE A 63 0.30 -0.85 -12.54
C ILE A 63 -0.20 -0.99 -11.09
N PRO A 64 0.38 -1.89 -10.28
CA PRO A 64 0.18 -1.89 -8.84
C PRO A 64 0.74 -0.59 -8.23
N VAL A 65 -0.09 0.07 -7.43
CA VAL A 65 0.24 1.28 -6.67
C VAL A 65 0.11 0.97 -5.20
N VAL A 66 1.21 1.10 -4.45
CA VAL A 66 1.25 0.81 -3.02
C VAL A 66 1.11 2.11 -2.23
N PHE A 67 0.08 2.20 -1.41
CA PHE A 67 -0.20 3.31 -0.51
C PHE A 67 0.52 3.12 0.83
N SER A 68 0.81 4.21 1.54
CA SER A 68 1.45 4.14 2.86
C SER A 68 0.58 3.49 3.94
N GLU A 69 -0.74 3.47 3.73
CA GLU A 69 -1.75 2.87 4.60
C GLU A 69 -2.82 2.21 3.72
N GLU A 70 -3.59 1.29 4.29
CA GLU A 70 -4.76 0.73 3.59
C GLU A 70 -5.80 1.81 3.32
N ILE A 71 -6.43 1.75 2.15
CA ILE A 71 -7.47 2.70 1.74
C ILE A 71 -8.87 2.19 2.07
N ALA A 72 -9.79 3.12 2.34
CA ALA A 72 -11.12 2.81 2.89
C ALA A 72 -12.08 2.16 1.88
N ALA A 73 -11.92 2.47 0.60
CA ALA A 73 -12.77 2.00 -0.47
C ALA A 73 -12.02 2.09 -1.81
N LEU A 74 -12.49 1.31 -2.79
CA LEU A 74 -12.02 1.41 -4.17
C LEU A 74 -12.41 2.78 -4.74
N PRO A 75 -11.45 3.58 -5.25
CA PRO A 75 -11.76 4.87 -5.86
C PRO A 75 -12.41 4.70 -7.23
N ALA A 76 -12.93 5.79 -7.81
CA ALA A 76 -13.30 5.79 -9.21
C ALA A 76 -12.04 5.82 -10.09
N PRO A 77 -12.03 5.21 -11.30
CA PRO A 77 -10.91 5.34 -12.22
C PRO A 77 -10.49 6.79 -12.49
N SER A 78 -11.45 7.72 -12.55
CA SER A 78 -11.20 9.16 -12.74
C SER A 78 -10.55 9.86 -11.55
N ASP A 79 -10.52 9.23 -10.37
CA ASP A 79 -9.84 9.75 -9.19
C ASP A 79 -8.33 9.51 -9.25
N ILE A 80 -7.85 8.72 -10.22
CA ILE A 80 -6.45 8.39 -10.42
C ILE A 80 -6.02 8.86 -11.81
N ARG A 81 -4.87 9.51 -11.88
CA ARG A 81 -4.28 9.99 -13.12
C ARG A 81 -2.97 9.27 -13.37
N VAL A 82 -2.81 8.70 -14.56
CA VAL A 82 -1.54 8.18 -15.05
C VAL A 82 -1.05 9.10 -16.16
N LEU A 83 0.22 9.48 -16.11
CA LEU A 83 0.87 10.34 -17.11
C LEU A 83 1.99 9.59 -17.80
N GLY A 84 2.06 9.71 -19.14
CA GLY A 84 3.23 9.30 -19.92
C GLY A 84 4.42 10.26 -19.73
N GLU A 85 5.59 9.89 -20.27
CA GLU A 85 6.80 10.75 -20.22
C GLU A 85 6.59 12.11 -20.90
N ASP A 86 5.81 12.14 -21.98
CA ASP A 86 5.45 13.36 -22.71
C ASP A 86 4.36 14.20 -22.01
N GLY A 87 3.89 13.74 -20.83
CA GLY A 87 2.90 14.42 -20.01
C GLY A 87 1.46 14.26 -20.48
N ASP A 88 1.21 13.31 -21.39
CA ASP A 88 -0.12 12.96 -21.85
C ASP A 88 -0.84 12.05 -20.85
N ASP A 89 -2.17 12.17 -20.80
CA ASP A 89 -3.03 11.40 -19.92
C ASP A 89 -3.24 9.98 -20.45
N ARG A 90 -2.93 8.98 -19.62
CA ARG A 90 -3.16 7.56 -19.89
C ARG A 90 -4.39 7.06 -19.11
N PRO A 91 -5.54 6.83 -19.77
CA PRO A 91 -6.78 6.52 -19.06
C PRO A 91 -6.71 5.21 -18.27
N VAL A 92 -7.14 5.26 -17.02
CA VAL A 92 -7.40 4.05 -16.22
C VAL A 92 -8.74 3.47 -16.67
N THR A 93 -8.71 2.21 -17.12
CA THR A 93 -9.91 1.47 -17.55
C THR A 93 -10.66 0.94 -16.34
N CYS A 94 -9.97 0.30 -15.41
CA CYS A 94 -10.55 -0.21 -14.17
C CYS A 94 -9.52 -0.29 -13.04
N LEU A 95 -10.03 -0.55 -11.85
CA LEU A 95 -9.29 -0.62 -10.60
C LEU A 95 -9.72 -1.87 -9.84
N THR A 96 -8.79 -2.51 -9.13
CA THR A 96 -9.12 -3.59 -8.21
C THR A 96 -8.10 -3.66 -7.06
N PHE A 97 -8.52 -4.23 -5.93
CA PHE A 97 -7.58 -4.67 -4.89
C PHE A 97 -7.01 -6.04 -5.22
N ASP A 98 -7.71 -6.85 -6.02
CA ASP A 98 -7.32 -8.21 -6.30
C ASP A 98 -5.94 -8.27 -6.98
N PRO A 99 -5.09 -9.24 -6.59
CA PRO A 99 -5.33 -10.23 -5.54
C PRO A 99 -5.01 -9.79 -4.09
N ALA A 100 -4.54 -8.57 -3.86
CA ALA A 100 -4.18 -8.02 -2.55
C ALA A 100 -5.41 -7.53 -1.75
N ASP A 101 -6.38 -8.42 -1.53
CA ASP A 101 -7.67 -8.10 -0.89
C ASP A 101 -7.79 -8.56 0.57
N ASP A 102 -6.77 -9.26 1.08
CA ASP A 102 -6.72 -9.76 2.46
C ASP A 102 -6.54 -8.63 3.50
N PRO A 103 -6.89 -8.89 4.79
CA PRO A 103 -6.76 -7.91 5.84
C PRO A 103 -5.32 -7.36 5.99
N GLY A 104 -5.15 -6.07 5.72
CA GLY A 104 -3.86 -5.41 5.81
C GLY A 104 -3.17 -5.15 4.47
N GLU A 105 -3.74 -5.63 3.37
CA GLU A 105 -3.18 -5.59 2.02
C GLU A 105 -3.87 -4.63 1.07
N GLN A 106 -5.06 -4.13 1.45
CA GLN A 106 -5.85 -3.11 0.73
C GLN A 106 -5.18 -1.72 0.74
N ARG A 107 -3.85 -1.70 0.75
CA ARG A 107 -2.94 -0.61 0.41
C ARG A 107 -2.39 -0.76 -1.01
N THR A 108 -2.46 -1.94 -1.62
CA THR A 108 -2.08 -2.13 -3.02
C THR A 108 -3.33 -1.96 -3.88
N LEU A 109 -3.32 -0.97 -4.76
CA LEU A 109 -4.37 -0.76 -5.76
C LEU A 109 -3.81 -1.10 -7.13
N LEU A 110 -4.39 -2.08 -7.82
CA LEU A 110 -4.03 -2.39 -9.19
C LEU A 110 -4.78 -1.46 -10.14
N LEU A 111 -4.03 -0.63 -10.87
CA LEU A 111 -4.55 0.13 -12.00
C LEU A 111 -4.47 -0.74 -13.25
N VAL A 112 -5.55 -0.76 -14.04
CA VAL A 112 -5.60 -1.46 -15.33
C VAL A 112 -5.96 -0.50 -16.44
N GLY A 113 -5.19 -0.50 -17.53
CA GLY A 113 -5.34 0.47 -18.63
C GLY A 113 -4.40 0.17 -19.79
N ASP A 114 -4.50 0.95 -20.86
CA ASP A 114 -3.48 1.01 -21.91
C ASP A 114 -2.53 2.15 -21.51
N PHE A 115 -1.45 1.79 -20.80
CA PHE A 115 -0.55 2.75 -20.18
C PHE A 115 0.69 3.00 -21.01
N GLY A 116 1.04 2.08 -21.92
CA GLY A 116 2.13 2.31 -22.84
C GLY A 116 2.74 1.05 -23.42
N SER A 117 4.04 1.15 -23.68
CA SER A 117 4.88 0.08 -24.23
C SER A 117 6.31 0.26 -23.73
N PRO A 118 7.24 -0.66 -24.00
CA PRO A 118 8.64 -0.49 -23.60
C PRO A 118 9.28 0.79 -24.15
N GLU A 119 8.82 1.28 -25.32
CA GLU A 119 9.29 2.51 -25.97
C GLU A 119 8.53 3.79 -25.57
N ASP A 120 7.36 3.66 -24.95
CA ASP A 120 6.48 4.76 -24.54
C ASP A 120 5.93 4.44 -23.14
N GLN A 121 6.78 4.55 -22.12
CA GLN A 121 6.46 4.09 -20.78
C GLN A 121 5.66 5.15 -19.98
N PRO A 122 4.78 4.72 -19.07
CA PRO A 122 4.13 5.62 -18.14
C PRO A 122 5.13 6.16 -17.10
N ALA A 123 5.02 7.44 -16.77
CA ALA A 123 5.99 8.16 -15.95
C ALA A 123 5.55 8.37 -14.50
N SER A 124 4.26 8.64 -14.25
CA SER A 124 3.79 8.88 -12.87
C SER A 124 2.31 8.55 -12.65
N VAL A 125 1.98 8.26 -11.39
CA VAL A 125 0.62 8.15 -10.90
C VAL A 125 0.34 9.28 -9.92
N GLU A 126 -0.83 9.91 -10.02
CA GLU A 126 -1.32 10.94 -9.12
C GLU A 126 -2.76 10.66 -8.68
N VAL A 127 -3.07 10.88 -7.41
CA VAL A 127 -4.42 10.76 -6.86
C VAL A 127 -5.11 12.13 -6.96
N LEU A 128 -6.15 12.24 -7.78
CA LEU A 128 -6.94 13.46 -7.96
C LEU A 128 -8.14 13.54 -7.01
N GLY A 129 -8.78 12.40 -6.76
CA GLY A 129 -10.00 12.29 -5.98
C GLY A 129 -9.79 12.21 -4.47
N ASP A 130 -10.90 12.07 -3.75
CA ASP A 130 -10.89 11.97 -2.28
C ASP A 130 -10.64 10.52 -1.81
N VAL A 131 -9.38 10.07 -1.95
CA VAL A 131 -8.96 8.75 -1.45
C VAL A 131 -8.50 8.86 -0.01
N ARG A 132 -9.03 8.00 0.86
CA ARG A 132 -8.84 8.05 2.33
C ARG A 132 -8.27 6.75 2.87
N SER A 133 -7.49 6.82 3.94
CA SER A 133 -7.12 5.63 4.73
C SER A 133 -8.35 4.98 5.34
N LYS A 134 -8.27 3.68 5.67
CA LYS A 134 -9.35 2.93 6.34
C LYS A 134 -9.88 3.60 7.61
N ASP A 135 -9.01 4.29 8.35
CA ASP A 135 -9.38 5.01 9.58
C ASP A 135 -9.85 6.47 9.34
N TRP A 136 -9.91 6.89 8.07
CA TRP A 136 -10.31 8.21 7.59
C TRP A 136 -9.43 9.38 8.06
N ARG A 137 -8.26 9.11 8.66
CA ARG A 137 -7.36 10.15 9.17
C ARG A 137 -6.41 10.70 8.11
N THR A 138 -6.09 9.90 7.10
CA THR A 138 -5.13 10.24 6.06
C THR A 138 -5.87 10.46 4.74
N SER A 139 -5.54 11.55 4.03
CA SER A 139 -5.98 11.80 2.66
C SER A 139 -4.82 11.61 1.71
N PHE A 140 -5.06 10.89 0.63
CA PHE A 140 -4.08 10.71 -0.44
C PHE A 140 -4.29 11.68 -1.60
N GLN A 141 -5.26 12.60 -1.52
CA GLN A 141 -5.49 13.57 -2.58
C GLN A 141 -4.24 14.43 -2.83
N GLY A 142 -3.81 14.50 -4.08
CA GLY A 142 -2.57 15.15 -4.51
C GLY A 142 -1.30 14.32 -4.30
N ALA A 143 -1.40 13.12 -3.72
CA ALA A 143 -0.25 12.23 -3.61
C ALA A 143 0.18 11.77 -5.01
N LYS A 144 1.48 11.80 -5.27
CA LYS A 144 2.09 11.47 -6.56
C LYS A 144 3.35 10.65 -6.38
N VAL A 145 3.58 9.70 -7.27
CA VAL A 145 4.81 8.90 -7.32
C VAL A 145 5.25 8.68 -8.76
N ALA A 146 6.57 8.59 -8.95
CA ALA A 146 7.12 8.12 -10.21
C ALA A 146 6.85 6.62 -10.38
N ILE A 147 6.56 6.22 -11.61
CA ILE A 147 6.44 4.81 -11.95
C ILE A 147 7.83 4.24 -12.18
N PHE A 148 8.13 3.07 -11.63
CA PHE A 148 9.34 2.35 -11.98
C PHE A 148 9.21 1.82 -13.41
N ALA A 149 10.25 2.07 -14.20
CA ALA A 149 10.34 1.59 -15.57
C ALA A 149 10.22 0.06 -15.62
N LEU A 150 9.65 -0.45 -16.72
CA LEU A 150 9.31 -1.84 -16.94
C LEU A 150 10.49 -2.78 -16.64
N GLU A 151 11.68 -2.43 -17.14
CA GLU A 151 12.89 -3.23 -16.99
C GLU A 151 13.56 -3.16 -15.59
N SER A 152 12.98 -2.42 -14.64
CA SER A 152 13.56 -2.23 -13.30
C SER A 152 13.46 -3.48 -12.42
N GLY A 153 12.57 -4.40 -12.77
CA GLY A 153 12.20 -5.55 -11.94
C GLY A 153 11.49 -5.16 -10.65
N PRO A 154 11.05 -6.16 -9.86
CA PRO A 154 10.32 -5.91 -8.63
C PRO A 154 11.26 -5.45 -7.52
N LYS A 155 10.73 -4.61 -6.62
CA LYS A 155 11.43 -4.10 -5.44
C LYS A 155 10.53 -4.17 -4.22
N MET A 156 11.10 -4.49 -3.06
CA MET A 156 10.39 -4.38 -1.80
C MET A 156 10.25 -2.90 -1.42
N VAL A 157 9.05 -2.45 -1.09
CA VAL A 157 8.73 -1.03 -0.87
C VAL A 157 8.25 -0.74 0.54
N LEU A 158 7.80 -1.77 1.26
CA LEU A 158 7.37 -1.66 2.64
C LEU A 158 7.84 -2.87 3.46
N ALA A 159 8.16 -2.61 4.72
CA ALA A 159 8.22 -3.62 5.76
C ALA A 159 7.53 -3.08 7.02
N GLN A 160 6.61 -3.83 7.61
CA GLN A 160 5.80 -3.42 8.75
C GLN A 160 5.79 -4.51 9.82
N LEU A 161 6.06 -4.13 11.07
CA LEU A 161 5.87 -5.04 12.20
C LEU A 161 4.38 -5.19 12.49
N LEU A 162 3.84 -6.41 12.40
CA LEU A 162 2.42 -6.66 12.68
C LEU A 162 2.17 -6.84 14.18
N PRO A 163 1.10 -6.25 14.73
CA PRO A 163 0.66 -6.55 16.09
C PRO A 163 0.03 -7.96 16.17
N PRO A 164 0.10 -8.65 17.32
CA PRO A 164 -0.39 -10.04 17.45
C PRO A 164 -1.83 -10.30 17.04
N ARG A 165 -2.69 -9.28 17.08
CA ARG A 165 -4.10 -9.37 16.67
C ARG A 165 -4.29 -9.53 15.15
N GLU A 166 -3.25 -9.26 14.37
CA GLU A 166 -3.26 -9.28 12.90
C GLU A 166 -2.51 -10.49 12.32
N TRP A 167 -1.97 -11.40 13.15
CA TRP A 167 -1.10 -12.50 12.66
C TRP A 167 -1.83 -13.70 12.04
N ASP A 168 -3.14 -13.86 12.30
CA ASP A 168 -3.99 -14.98 11.85
C ASP A 168 -3.33 -16.39 11.86
N LEU A 169 -2.48 -16.67 12.86
CA LEU A 169 -1.54 -17.79 12.82
C LEU A 169 -2.22 -19.14 12.55
N GLY A 170 -1.64 -19.91 11.63
CA GLY A 170 -2.10 -21.25 11.26
C GLY A 170 -3.29 -21.28 10.31
N ASN A 171 -3.75 -20.13 9.80
CA ASN A 171 -4.69 -20.11 8.68
C ASN A 171 -4.04 -20.82 7.47
N PRO A 172 -4.65 -21.88 6.93
CA PRO A 172 -4.09 -22.61 5.79
C PRO A 172 -4.24 -21.87 4.45
N GLY A 173 -4.88 -20.70 4.43
CA GLY A 173 -5.25 -19.99 3.22
C GLY A 173 -6.35 -20.70 2.46
N THR A 174 -6.64 -20.21 1.26
CA THR A 174 -7.60 -20.84 0.36
C THR A 174 -6.91 -21.76 -0.65
N ARG A 175 -7.65 -22.72 -1.20
CA ARG A 175 -7.16 -23.54 -2.33
C ARG A 175 -7.36 -22.86 -3.69
N VAL A 176 -7.95 -21.68 -3.69
CA VAL A 176 -8.23 -20.93 -4.90
C VAL A 176 -7.01 -20.07 -5.17
N GLN A 177 -6.46 -20.16 -6.39
CA GLN A 177 -5.25 -19.43 -6.82
C GLN A 177 -5.34 -17.88 -6.75
N TRP A 178 -6.46 -17.34 -6.30
CA TRP A 178 -6.84 -15.92 -6.22
C TRP A 178 -7.69 -15.68 -4.95
N GLY A 179 -7.48 -16.47 -3.91
CA GLY A 179 -8.13 -16.27 -2.63
C GLY A 179 -7.09 -16.28 -1.53
N GLY A 180 -7.45 -15.78 -0.36
CA GLY A 180 -6.48 -15.38 0.65
C GLY A 180 -5.37 -16.37 1.01
N GLY A 181 -4.21 -15.80 1.31
CA GLY A 181 -2.95 -16.45 1.57
C GLY A 181 -2.95 -17.30 2.84
N ASN A 182 -1.95 -18.17 2.98
CA ASN A 182 -1.72 -18.87 4.25
C ASN A 182 -1.03 -17.94 5.26
N ALA A 183 -1.36 -18.07 6.53
CA ALA A 183 -0.66 -17.33 7.57
C ALA A 183 0.64 -18.02 8.02
N CYS A 184 1.41 -17.31 8.84
CA CYS A 184 2.53 -17.88 9.58
C CYS A 184 2.13 -19.09 10.45
N PRO A 185 3.00 -20.10 10.64
CA PRO A 185 2.72 -21.25 11.50
C PRO A 185 2.48 -20.85 12.96
N ILE A 186 1.59 -21.55 13.67
CA ILE A 186 1.39 -21.33 15.12
C ILE A 186 2.65 -21.71 15.90
N GLU A 187 3.25 -22.86 15.56
CA GLU A 187 4.44 -23.34 16.24
C GLU A 187 5.67 -22.56 15.77
N GLY A 188 6.42 -22.02 16.74
CA GLY A 188 7.65 -21.26 16.48
C GLY A 188 7.44 -19.75 16.32
N THR A 189 6.31 -19.29 15.77
CA THR A 189 6.12 -17.85 15.49
C THR A 189 6.05 -17.03 16.78
N ARG A 190 6.96 -16.05 16.90
CA ARG A 190 7.00 -15.08 18.01
C ARG A 190 6.84 -13.64 17.58
N GLN A 191 7.00 -13.37 16.29
CA GLN A 191 6.90 -12.06 15.67
C GLN A 191 6.67 -12.23 14.17
N VAL A 192 5.83 -11.38 13.58
CA VAL A 192 5.52 -11.36 12.14
C VAL A 192 5.85 -9.99 11.59
N ILE A 193 6.53 -9.95 10.44
CA ILE A 193 6.79 -8.72 9.68
C ILE A 193 6.15 -8.89 8.31
N ARG A 194 5.20 -8.02 7.95
CA ARG A 194 4.69 -7.96 6.59
C ARG A 194 5.67 -7.20 5.72
N THR A 195 5.95 -7.74 4.54
CA THR A 195 6.69 -7.03 3.49
C THR A 195 5.80 -6.87 2.27
N VAL A 196 5.95 -5.75 1.56
CA VAL A 196 5.19 -5.48 0.34
C VAL A 196 6.16 -5.19 -0.78
N TRP A 197 5.96 -5.84 -1.91
CA TRP A 197 6.65 -5.61 -3.17
C TRP A 197 5.91 -4.57 -4.01
N GLY A 198 6.63 -3.83 -4.84
CA GLY A 198 6.03 -2.81 -5.70
C GLY A 198 5.07 -3.38 -6.75
N GLY A 199 5.12 -4.70 -6.99
CA GLY A 199 4.20 -5.47 -7.82
C GLY A 199 4.33 -6.95 -7.50
N GLY A 200 3.52 -7.79 -8.15
CA GLY A 200 3.51 -9.24 -7.94
C GLY A 200 4.87 -9.87 -8.25
N ILE A 201 5.24 -10.90 -7.49
CA ILE A 201 6.52 -11.59 -7.64
C ILE A 201 6.34 -13.09 -7.76
N ARG A 202 7.28 -13.74 -8.44
CA ARG A 202 7.38 -15.21 -8.54
C ARG A 202 8.83 -15.62 -8.68
N THR A 203 9.10 -16.91 -8.50
CA THR A 203 10.40 -17.49 -8.86
C THR A 203 10.65 -17.39 -10.37
N PRO A 204 11.91 -17.43 -10.86
CA PRO A 204 12.21 -17.41 -12.30
C PRO A 204 11.50 -18.50 -13.11
N ASP A 205 11.25 -19.66 -12.49
CA ASP A 205 10.49 -20.77 -13.07
C ASP A 205 8.97 -20.55 -13.04
N GLY A 206 8.51 -19.41 -12.50
CA GLY A 206 7.12 -19.00 -12.43
C GLY A 206 6.29 -19.62 -11.32
N ASN A 207 6.94 -20.25 -10.34
CA ASN A 207 6.30 -20.81 -9.17
C ASN A 207 6.27 -19.81 -8.00
N GLU A 208 5.40 -20.10 -7.03
CA GLU A 208 5.39 -19.46 -5.72
C GLU A 208 6.72 -19.67 -4.98
N LEU A 209 7.08 -18.75 -4.08
CA LEU A 209 8.33 -18.84 -3.33
C LEU A 209 8.36 -20.05 -2.40
N THR A 210 9.51 -20.72 -2.35
CA THR A 210 9.80 -21.79 -1.39
C THR A 210 10.89 -21.37 -0.41
N GLN A 211 11.28 -22.29 0.48
CA GLN A 211 12.38 -22.06 1.41
C GLN A 211 13.69 -21.67 0.72
N ALA A 212 13.96 -22.16 -0.48
CA ALA A 212 15.17 -21.79 -1.20
C ALA A 212 15.21 -20.29 -1.50
N GLU A 213 14.08 -19.70 -1.88
CA GLU A 213 13.97 -18.29 -2.23
C GLU A 213 13.80 -17.42 -1.00
N TRP A 214 12.86 -17.75 -0.09
CA TRP A 214 12.59 -16.88 1.05
C TRP A 214 13.72 -16.84 2.08
N SER A 215 14.63 -17.83 2.08
CA SER A 215 15.85 -17.78 2.91
C SER A 215 16.78 -16.60 2.56
N ASN A 216 16.51 -15.89 1.46
CA ASN A 216 17.21 -14.66 1.06
C ASN A 216 16.65 -13.40 1.74
N TYR A 217 15.56 -13.51 2.51
CA TYR A 217 15.15 -12.46 3.45
C TYR A 217 16.11 -12.41 4.64
N VAL A 218 16.53 -11.20 4.97
CA VAL A 218 17.33 -10.90 6.15
C VAL A 218 16.67 -9.78 6.93
N VAL A 219 16.24 -10.07 8.15
CA VAL A 219 15.71 -9.08 9.09
C VAL A 219 16.83 -8.63 10.02
N THR A 220 17.14 -7.34 10.00
CA THR A 220 18.00 -6.74 11.02
C THR A 220 17.18 -6.50 12.29
N LEU A 221 17.53 -7.19 13.37
CA LEU A 221 16.79 -7.21 14.62
C LEU A 221 17.65 -6.72 15.78
N GLU A 222 17.15 -5.74 16.52
CA GLU A 222 17.76 -5.29 17.77
C GLU A 222 17.11 -5.99 18.97
N SER A 223 17.93 -6.65 19.79
CA SER A 223 17.49 -7.30 21.03
C SER A 223 17.32 -6.28 22.16
N PRO A 224 16.61 -6.62 23.26
CA PRO A 224 16.40 -5.68 24.39
C PRO A 224 17.68 -5.18 25.07
N ASP A 225 18.78 -5.92 24.94
CA ASP A 225 20.11 -5.56 25.43
C ASP A 225 20.86 -4.59 24.49
N GLY A 226 20.25 -4.22 23.37
CA GLY A 226 20.84 -3.36 22.33
C GLY A 226 21.68 -4.11 21.29
N THR A 227 21.80 -5.45 21.39
CA THR A 227 22.55 -6.24 20.41
C THR A 227 21.78 -6.29 19.08
N VAL A 228 22.44 -5.89 17.99
CA VAL A 228 21.89 -5.95 16.63
C VAL A 228 22.36 -7.24 15.95
N THR A 229 21.42 -8.00 15.39
CA THR A 229 21.67 -9.28 14.71
C THR A 229 20.90 -9.36 13.40
N GLU A 230 21.39 -10.18 12.48
CA GLU A 230 20.66 -10.55 11.27
C GLU A 230 19.95 -11.88 11.49
N VAL A 231 18.68 -11.94 11.09
CA VAL A 231 17.80 -13.09 11.30
C VAL A 231 17.11 -13.42 9.99
N THR A 232 17.21 -14.66 9.55
CA THR A 232 16.39 -15.19 8.46
C THR A 232 15.06 -15.68 9.05
N PRO A 233 13.91 -15.38 8.43
CA PRO A 233 12.64 -15.98 8.85
C PRO A 233 12.74 -17.50 8.83
N PHE A 234 11.96 -18.20 9.66
CA PHE A 234 11.94 -19.68 9.63
C PHE A 234 10.81 -20.24 8.76
N ALA A 235 9.86 -19.38 8.39
CA ALA A 235 8.75 -19.67 7.49
C ALA A 235 8.30 -18.36 6.82
N LEU A 236 7.52 -18.50 5.75
CA LEU A 236 6.87 -17.42 5.01
C LEU A 236 5.36 -17.68 4.99
N GLY A 237 4.57 -16.68 5.37
CA GLY A 237 3.12 -16.61 5.11
C GLY A 237 2.83 -15.72 3.91
N ASP A 238 1.55 -15.53 3.59
CA ASP A 238 1.06 -14.85 2.38
C ASP A 238 1.52 -15.55 1.11
N LEU A 239 1.27 -16.85 1.01
CA LEU A 239 1.55 -17.61 -0.21
C LEU A 239 0.26 -18.13 -0.82
N ASN A 240 0.30 -18.32 -2.14
CA ASN A 240 -0.75 -18.93 -2.98
C ASN A 240 -1.97 -18.07 -3.31
N ASP A 241 -1.91 -16.76 -3.06
CA ASP A 241 -2.91 -15.75 -3.45
C ASP A 241 -2.48 -14.93 -4.68
N ARG A 242 -1.18 -14.96 -5.03
CA ARG A 242 -0.53 -14.30 -6.18
C ARG A 242 -0.45 -12.78 -6.08
N ASP A 243 -0.41 -12.28 -4.87
CA ASP A 243 -0.33 -10.85 -4.62
C ASP A 243 1.11 -10.35 -4.48
N ASN A 244 1.29 -9.18 -3.87
CA ASN A 244 2.58 -8.56 -3.65
C ASN A 244 2.98 -8.50 -2.16
N ASN A 245 2.26 -9.19 -1.28
CA ASN A 245 2.55 -9.23 0.14
C ASN A 245 3.26 -10.55 0.51
N HIS A 246 3.83 -10.57 1.70
CA HIS A 246 4.54 -11.70 2.29
C HIS A 246 4.64 -11.47 3.79
N GLU A 247 4.47 -12.52 4.59
CA GLU A 247 4.61 -12.46 6.04
C GLU A 247 5.85 -13.23 6.53
N LEU A 248 6.85 -12.49 7.01
CA LEU A 248 8.08 -13.07 7.52
C LEU A 248 7.88 -13.57 8.96
N CYS A 249 7.90 -14.90 9.13
CA CYS A 249 7.69 -15.53 10.44
C CYS A 249 9.03 -15.65 11.19
N LEU A 250 9.15 -14.99 12.35
CA LEU A 250 10.36 -15.01 13.18
C LEU A 250 10.17 -15.87 14.43
N ASP A 251 11.19 -16.66 14.78
CA ASP A 251 11.22 -17.55 15.95
C ASP A 251 11.63 -16.84 17.26
N ARG A 252 11.91 -15.54 17.17
CA ARG A 252 12.42 -14.68 18.24
C ARG A 252 11.80 -13.30 18.18
N LYS A 253 11.86 -12.59 19.31
CA LYS A 253 11.39 -11.21 19.44
C LYS A 253 12.57 -10.25 19.44
N GLY A 254 12.35 -9.08 18.87
CA GLY A 254 13.20 -7.92 19.01
C GLY A 254 12.54 -6.71 18.36
N ARG A 255 13.26 -5.59 18.31
CA ARG A 255 12.85 -4.43 17.52
C ARG A 255 13.40 -4.60 16.10
N PRO A 256 12.56 -4.90 15.10
CA PRO A 256 13.03 -5.00 13.73
C PRO A 256 13.39 -3.59 13.25
N LEU A 257 14.53 -3.50 12.57
CA LEU A 257 15.09 -2.26 12.07
C LEU A 257 14.89 -2.15 10.57
N ALA A 258 15.23 -3.21 9.85
CA ALA A 258 15.14 -3.28 8.40
C ALA A 258 14.92 -4.71 7.94
N VAL A 259 14.36 -4.85 6.74
CA VAL A 259 14.35 -6.11 5.98
C VAL A 259 15.17 -5.89 4.72
N THR A 260 16.03 -6.85 4.39
CA THR A 260 16.78 -6.90 3.15
C THR A 260 16.41 -8.15 2.38
N PHE A 261 16.35 -8.04 1.06
CA PHE A 261 16.20 -9.19 0.15
C PHE A 261 17.30 -9.14 -0.92
N ALA A 262 17.91 -10.30 -1.22
CA ALA A 262 19.01 -10.41 -2.17
C ALA A 262 18.55 -10.15 -3.62
N ALA A 263 19.47 -9.76 -4.49
CA ALA A 263 19.18 -9.56 -5.92
C ALA A 263 19.08 -10.91 -6.66
N GLY A 264 18.30 -10.94 -7.74
CA GLY A 264 18.28 -12.04 -8.70
C GLY A 264 17.58 -13.32 -8.23
N ILE A 265 16.66 -13.22 -7.29
CA ILE A 265 15.93 -14.36 -6.71
C ILE A 265 14.51 -14.46 -7.22
N VAL A 266 13.83 -13.32 -7.43
CA VAL A 266 12.44 -13.26 -7.90
C VAL A 266 12.33 -12.39 -9.14
N ILE A 267 11.27 -12.62 -9.91
CA ILE A 267 10.91 -11.87 -11.11
C ILE A 267 9.51 -11.28 -10.97
N ASP A 268 9.24 -10.22 -11.71
CA ASP A 268 7.89 -9.68 -11.91
C ASP A 268 7.13 -10.44 -13.04
N PRO A 269 5.89 -10.04 -13.39
CA PRO A 269 5.17 -10.68 -14.48
C PRO A 269 5.88 -10.63 -15.83
N ASN A 270 6.62 -9.55 -16.13
CA ASN A 270 7.40 -9.40 -17.36
C ASN A 270 8.67 -10.28 -17.41
N GLY A 271 9.12 -10.77 -16.25
CA GLY A 271 10.27 -11.67 -16.13
C GLY A 271 11.56 -10.97 -15.73
N ASP A 272 11.49 -9.71 -15.29
CA ASP A 272 12.65 -8.93 -14.89
C ASP A 272 13.07 -9.25 -13.46
N LEU A 273 14.37 -9.53 -13.28
CA LEU A 273 14.92 -9.94 -11.98
C LEU A 273 14.98 -8.78 -11.00
N ASN A 274 14.64 -9.09 -9.75
CA ASN A 274 14.70 -8.13 -8.67
C ASN A 274 16.13 -7.65 -8.38
N GLN A 275 16.25 -6.37 -8.02
CA GLN A 275 17.49 -5.84 -7.43
C GLN A 275 17.53 -6.08 -5.92
N LYS A 276 18.72 -6.01 -5.34
CA LYS A 276 18.88 -6.04 -3.89
C LYS A 276 18.12 -4.85 -3.29
N THR A 277 17.24 -5.13 -2.35
CA THR A 277 16.40 -4.10 -1.74
C THR A 277 16.48 -4.16 -0.22
N THR A 278 16.53 -3.01 0.44
CA THR A 278 16.47 -2.88 1.90
C THR A 278 15.40 -1.85 2.25
N VAL A 279 14.46 -2.22 3.13
CA VAL A 279 13.39 -1.35 3.60
C VAL A 279 13.43 -1.26 5.12
N MET A 280 13.28 -0.05 5.66
CA MET A 280 13.18 0.16 7.09
C MET A 280 11.83 -0.33 7.61
N VAL A 281 11.83 -0.98 8.77
CA VAL A 281 10.59 -1.50 9.34
C VAL A 281 9.81 -0.38 10.03
N SER A 282 8.59 -0.14 9.56
CA SER A 282 7.64 0.74 10.21
C SER A 282 6.90 0.01 11.35
N LYS A 283 6.35 0.80 12.27
CA LYS A 283 5.46 0.31 13.31
C LYS A 283 4.01 0.26 12.80
#